data_AF-A0A1X1QIE3-F1
#
_entry.id   AF-A0A1X1QIE3-F1
#
_cell.length_a   1.000
_cell.length_b   1.000
_cell.length_c   1.000
_cell.angle_alpha   90.00
_cell.angle_beta   90.00
_cell.angle_gamma   90.00
#
_symmetry.space_group_name_H-M   'P 1'
#
loop_
_entity.id
_entity.type
_entity.pdbx_description
1 polymer ?
#
loop_
_entity_poly.entity_id
_entity_poly.type
_entity_poly.pdbx_seq_one_letter_code
_entity_poly.pdbx_strand_id
1 'polypeptide(L)' 'MDENNVSKVSITDVRMPFISMVIFLVKLSVAAIPAFIILSIVGSILFGIFGTVLHTGMRL' A
#
# COMPACT_ATOMS: atom_id res chain seq x y z
N MET A 1 21.21 -28.73 -9.02
CA MET A 1 20.33 -27.65 -9.51
C MET A 1 19.81 -26.96 -8.27
N ASP A 2 20.45 -25.88 -7.87
CA ASP A 2 20.27 -25.31 -6.54
C ASP A 2 19.02 -24.43 -6.48
N GLU A 3 18.12 -24.82 -5.59
CA GLU A 3 16.88 -24.14 -5.27
C GLU A 3 17.20 -22.82 -4.55
N ASN A 4 16.85 -21.70 -5.17
CA ASN A 4 17.11 -20.35 -4.67
C ASN A 4 16.37 -20.10 -3.34
N ASN A 5 17.01 -20.44 -2.23
CA ASN A 5 16.52 -20.19 -0.88
C ASN A 5 16.63 -18.69 -0.59
N VAL A 6 15.51 -17.97 -0.70
CA VAL A 6 15.45 -16.53 -0.44
C VAL A 6 15.65 -16.30 1.06
N SER A 7 16.88 -16.01 1.46
CA SER A 7 17.22 -15.68 2.84
C SER A 7 16.44 -14.45 3.30
N LYS A 8 15.48 -14.64 4.21
CA LYS A 8 14.73 -13.58 4.87
C LYS A 8 15.67 -12.80 5.80
N VAL A 9 16.20 -11.68 5.32
CA VAL A 9 17.05 -10.78 6.11
C VAL A 9 16.14 -9.79 6.87
N SER A 10 16.16 -9.86 8.19
CA SER A 10 15.56 -8.85 9.06
C SER A 10 16.64 -7.85 9.46
N ILE A 11 16.56 -6.62 8.95
CA ILE A 11 17.43 -5.53 9.39
C ILE A 11 16.78 -4.88 10.61
N THR A 12 17.33 -5.12 11.79
CA THR A 12 16.99 -4.42 13.03
C THR A 12 18.07 -3.37 13.32
N ASP A 13 17.72 -2.28 14.03
CA ASP A 13 18.64 -1.19 14.43
C ASP A 13 19.18 -0.29 13.31
N VAL A 14 18.28 0.36 12.56
CA VAL A 14 18.65 1.43 11.63
C VAL A 14 19.09 2.67 12.42
N ARG A 15 20.41 2.83 12.58
CA ARG A 15 21.02 4.06 13.11
C ARG A 15 20.90 5.17 12.07
N MET A 16 19.84 5.96 12.15
CA MET A 16 19.68 7.19 11.37
C MET A 16 19.63 8.43 12.27
N PRO A 17 20.36 9.51 11.94
CA PRO A 17 20.24 10.78 12.65
C PRO A 17 18.85 11.39 12.41
N PHE A 18 18.40 12.22 13.36
CA PHE A 18 17.05 12.77 13.38
C PHE A 18 16.63 13.43 12.05
N ILE A 19 17.52 14.23 11.44
CA ILE A 19 17.21 14.92 10.18
C ILE A 19 16.99 13.95 9.01
N SER A 20 17.78 12.88 8.92
CA SER A 20 17.60 11.86 7.86
C SER A 20 16.28 11.11 8.04
N MET A 21 15.90 10.83 9.28
CA MET A 21 14.60 10.22 9.59
C MET A 21 13.44 11.14 9.17
N VAL A 22 13.52 12.43 9.45
CA VAL A 22 12.49 13.40 9.05
C VAL A 22 12.37 13.48 7.52
N ILE A 23 13.50 13.60 6.80
CA ILE A 23 13.49 13.66 5.34
C ILE A 23 12.89 12.38 4.74
N PHE A 24 13.21 11.22 5.32
CA PHE A 24 12.62 9.95 4.92
C PHE A 24 11.11 9.94 5.10
N LEU A 25 10.61 10.35 6.27
CA LEU A 25 9.17 10.41 6.53
C LEU A 25 8.46 11.39 5.60
N VAL A 26 9.05 12.56 5.32
CA VAL A 26 8.50 13.52 4.35
C VAL A 26 8.43 12.92 2.96
N LYS A 27 9.48 12.22 2.51
CA LYS A 27 9.48 11.53 1.21
C LYS A 27 8.39 10.45 1.15
N LEU A 28 8.22 9.66 2.21
CA LEU A 28 7.13 8.69 2.29
C LEU A 28 5.75 9.34 2.21
N SER A 29 5.54 10.43 2.95
CA SER A 29 4.27 11.17 2.94
C SER A 29 3.95 11.75 1.57
N VAL A 30 4.93 12.34 0.87
CA VAL A 30 4.72 12.88 -0.48
C VAL A 30 4.48 11.75 -1.49
N ALA A 31 5.18 10.62 -1.37
CA ALA A 31 4.96 9.45 -2.21
C ALA A 31 3.58 8.80 -2.02
N ALA A 32 2.95 8.97 -0.85
CA ALA A 32 1.59 8.50 -0.60
C ALA A 32 0.54 9.23 -1.44
N ILE A 33 0.79 10.46 -1.90
CA ILE A 33 -0.21 11.25 -2.67
C ILE A 33 -0.49 10.59 -4.03
N PRO A 34 0.51 10.27 -4.89
CA PRO A 34 0.26 9.50 -6.11
C PRO A 34 -0.36 8.13 -5.84
N ALA A 35 0.08 7.44 -4.80
CA ALA A 35 -0.45 6.13 -4.43
C ALA A 35 -1.94 6.21 -4.06
N PHE A 36 -2.35 7.26 -3.35
CA PHE A 36 -3.74 7.49 -2.94
C PHE A 36 -4.66 7.72 -4.14
N ILE A 37 -4.20 8.42 -5.18
CA ILE A 37 -4.98 8.63 -6.41
C ILE A 37 -5.27 7.27 -7.08
N ILE A 38 -4.25 6.44 -7.23
CA ILE A 38 -4.39 5.10 -7.82
C ILE A 38 -5.33 4.25 -6.96
N LEU A 39 -5.14 4.26 -5.65
CA LEU A 39 -5.96 3.51 -4.71
C LEU A 39 -7.42 3.98 -4.72
N SER A 40 -7.67 5.27 -4.90
CA SER A 40 -9.03 5.83 -4.98
C SER A 40 -9.75 5.36 -6.24
N ILE A 41 -9.06 5.29 -7.38
CA ILE A 41 -9.64 4.78 -8.63
C ILE A 41 -9.99 3.29 -8.47
N VAL A 42 -9.03 2.48 -8.02
CA VAL A 42 -9.24 1.04 -7.81
C VAL A 42 -10.35 0.80 -6.79
N GLY A 43 -10.33 1.55 -5.68
CA GLY A 43 -11.35 1.51 -4.65
C GLY A 43 -12.74 1.84 -5.20
N SER A 44 -12.86 2.91 -6.00
CA SER A 44 -14.15 3.29 -6.59
C SER A 44 -14.75 2.20 -7.48
N ILE A 45 -13.91 1.49 -8.25
CA ILE A 45 -14.35 0.37 -9.08
C ILE A 45 -14.81 -0.80 -8.21
N LEU A 46 -14.02 -1.15 -7.19
CA LEU A 46 -14.38 -2.21 -6.24
C LEU A 46 -15.70 -1.89 -5.54
N PHE A 47 -15.84 -0.70 -4.96
CA PHE A 47 -17.06 -0.29 -4.28
C PHE A 47 -18.25 -0.14 -5.22
N GLY A 48 -18.03 0.26 -6.48
CA GLY A 48 -19.07 0.27 -7.51
C GLY A 48 -19.62 -1.14 -7.77
N ILE A 49 -18.73 -2.12 -7.98
CA ILE A 49 -19.13 -3.52 -8.20
C ILE A 49 -19.82 -4.08 -6.96
N PHE A 50 -19.18 -3.98 -5.79
CA PHE A 50 -19.76 -4.46 -4.54
C PHE A 50 -21.11 -3.80 -4.23
N GLY A 51 -21.22 -2.48 -4.44
CA GLY A 51 -22.47 -1.74 -4.26
C GLY A 51 -23.57 -2.21 -5.19
N THR A 52 -23.28 -2.44 -6.47
CA THR A 52 -24.27 -2.95 -7.44
C THR A 52 -24.71 -4.38 -7.14
N VAL A 53 -23.79 -5.27 -6.75
CA VAL A 53 -24.08 -6.66 -6.41
C VAL A 53 -24.91 -6.73 -5.13
N LEU A 54 -24.54 -5.98 -4.09
CA LEU A 54 -25.31 -5.88 -2.85
C LEU A 54 -26.70 -5.30 -3.12
N HIS A 55 -26.80 -4.22 -3.89
CA HIS A 55 -28.10 -3.61 -4.20
C HIS A 55 -29.01 -4.52 -5.03
N THR A 56 -28.46 -5.22 -6.03
CA THR A 56 -29.23 -6.18 -6.84
C THR A 56 -29.64 -7.41 -6.03
N GLY A 57 -28.75 -7.92 -5.17
CA GLY A 57 -29.03 -9.05 -4.28
C GLY A 57 -30.08 -8.74 -3.21
N MET A 58 -30.20 -7.49 -2.74
CA MET A 58 -31.26 -7.07 -1.81
C MET A 58 -32.64 -6.90 -2.47
N ARG A 59 -32.72 -6.90 -3.82
CA ARG A 59 -33.96 -6.73 -4.58
C ARG A 59 -34.57 -8.04 -5.09
N LEU A 60 -33.87 -9.17 -4.93
CA LEU A 60 -34.31 -10.53 -5.25
C LEU A 60 -34.81 -11.23 -3.98
#